data_AF-A0A6A5UTM4-F1
#
_entry.id   AF-A0A6A5UTM4-F1
#
_cell.length_a   1.000
_cell.length_b   1.000
_cell.length_c   1.000
_cell.angle_alpha   90.00
_cell.angle_beta   90.00
_cell.angle_gamma   90.00
#
_symmetry.space_group_name_H-M   'P 1'
#
loop_
_entity.id
_entity.type
_entity.pdbx_description
1 polymer ?
#
loop_
_entity_poly.entity_id
_entity_poly.type
_entity_poly.pdbx_seq_one_letter_code
_entity_poly.pdbx_strand_id
1 'polypeptide(L)'
;MEHLGSGSYSLSISPRRGAERHHGSCFFLQQFECRLGVWCIKLRCRTSPRITQQQFKTKAGRPRPPSVSQSRRRAHINAIRTTVEHDLPSALILEDDLDWAVRLREQMLTFALSTRTLTQPLAIKKDPENTYADSSFPDSSSSNKVTEILYDDRPTTIQPSNSAYGDDWDILWLGHCEMQAPTQNTPALSKGRVILAADPSVTLDDTVEVDGEPAQNQTRIYHHVHDPACTLAYAVSQRGARRILYKVSQRNETEAVDDVLKALCDGTGGEERNLVCITTQPNLFSR
;
A
#
# COMPACT_ATOMS: atom_id res chain seq x y z
N MET A 1 -29.96 18.16 46.28
CA MET A 1 -28.56 17.96 46.71
C MET A 1 -28.19 16.59 46.17
N GLU A 2 -27.38 16.41 45.15
CA GLU A 2 -26.15 17.10 44.74
C GLU A 2 -26.10 17.28 43.21
N HIS A 3 -25.49 18.38 42.77
CA HIS A 3 -25.07 18.60 41.37
C HIS A 3 -23.68 18.01 41.20
N LEU A 4 -23.50 17.07 40.27
CA LEU A 4 -22.17 16.66 39.78
C LEU A 4 -21.97 17.27 38.39
N GLY A 5 -21.02 18.21 38.33
CA GLY A 5 -20.69 18.99 37.14
C GLY A 5 -19.92 18.18 36.10
N SER A 6 -20.21 18.45 34.83
CA SER A 6 -19.47 17.98 33.67
C SER A 6 -18.12 18.67 33.57
N GLY A 7 -17.04 17.96 33.88
CA GLY A 7 -15.67 18.41 33.60
C GLY A 7 -15.29 18.13 32.15
N SER A 8 -15.19 19.17 31.33
CA SER A 8 -14.60 19.11 29.99
C SER A 8 -13.07 19.22 30.11
N TYR A 9 -12.34 18.14 29.84
CA TYR A 9 -10.88 18.20 29.75
C TYR A 9 -10.47 18.69 28.36
N SER A 10 -10.06 19.96 28.27
CA SER A 10 -9.38 20.53 27.10
C SER A 10 -7.86 20.37 27.26
N LEU A 11 -7.26 19.42 26.55
CA LEU A 11 -5.80 19.30 26.44
C LEU A 11 -5.29 20.33 25.42
N SER A 12 -4.86 21.50 25.92
CA SER A 12 -4.10 22.47 25.14
C SER A 12 -2.63 22.03 25.07
N ILE A 13 -2.19 21.49 23.93
CA ILE A 13 -0.76 21.25 23.66
C ILE A 13 -0.16 22.54 23.11
N SER A 14 0.64 23.21 23.94
CA SER A 14 1.42 24.40 23.56
C SER A 14 2.63 23.99 22.72
N PRO A 15 2.94 24.66 21.59
CA PRO A 15 4.12 24.33 20.79
C PRO A 15 5.38 24.82 21.51
N ARG A 16 6.22 23.89 21.98
CA ARG A 16 7.58 24.25 22.43
C ARG A 16 8.36 24.81 21.25
N ARG A 17 8.83 26.04 21.42
CA ARG A 17 9.74 26.74 20.52
C ARG A 17 11.08 26.00 20.46
N GLY A 18 11.48 25.64 19.26
CA GLY A 18 12.77 25.02 18.95
C GLY A 18 12.91 24.82 17.44
N ALA A 19 12.66 25.88 16.67
CA ALA A 19 12.80 25.85 15.22
C ALA A 19 14.29 26.01 14.85
N GLU A 20 15.02 24.90 14.77
CA GLU A 20 16.26 24.86 13.99
C GLU A 20 15.91 24.86 12.50
N ARG A 21 16.31 25.94 11.82
CA ARG A 21 16.11 26.12 10.38
C ARG A 21 17.16 25.30 9.63
N HIS A 22 16.78 24.10 9.18
CA HIS A 22 17.48 23.45 8.07
C HIS A 22 16.76 23.76 6.75
N HIS A 23 17.49 24.38 5.82
CA HIS A 23 17.02 24.71 4.47
C HIS A 23 16.80 23.43 3.64
N GLY A 24 15.62 23.34 3.03
CA GLY A 24 15.29 22.38 1.98
C GLY A 24 14.93 20.99 2.52
N SER A 25 13.68 20.80 2.94
CA SER A 25 13.13 19.46 3.17
C SER A 25 11.61 19.45 3.01
N CYS A 26 11.08 18.56 2.17
CA CYS A 26 9.64 18.26 2.14
C CYS A 26 9.26 17.62 3.48
N PHE A 27 8.66 18.39 4.39
CA PHE A 27 8.06 17.84 5.61
C PHE A 27 6.81 18.63 5.97
N PHE A 28 5.68 18.20 5.42
CA PHE A 28 4.43 18.30 6.14
C PHE A 28 3.70 16.96 5.99
N LEU A 29 3.92 16.08 6.96
CA LEU A 29 3.11 14.88 7.15
C LEU A 29 1.84 15.36 7.84
N GLN A 30 0.72 15.39 7.12
CA GLN A 30 -0.57 15.57 7.76
C GLN A 30 -1.11 14.19 8.10
N GLN A 31 -1.10 13.85 9.39
CA GLN A 31 -1.72 12.64 9.91
C GLN A 31 -3.20 12.93 10.19
N PHE A 32 -4.07 12.05 9.72
CA PHE A 32 -5.49 12.09 10.05
C PHE A 32 -6.01 10.67 10.22
N GLU A 33 -6.93 10.50 11.15
CA GLU A 33 -7.64 9.24 11.35
C GLU A 33 -8.65 9.11 10.21
N CYS A 34 -8.44 8.13 9.32
CA CYS A 34 -9.42 7.82 8.29
C CYS A 34 -10.55 7.01 8.92
N ARG A 35 -11.81 7.30 8.56
CA ARG A 35 -13.03 6.61 9.04
C ARG A 35 -13.12 5.11 8.69
N LEU A 36 -12.02 4.51 8.23
CA LEU A 36 -11.86 3.12 7.82
C LEU A 36 -10.93 2.33 8.75
N GLY A 37 -10.58 2.88 9.92
CA GLY A 37 -9.68 2.21 10.88
C GLY A 37 -8.22 2.20 10.45
N VAL A 38 -7.82 3.15 9.60
CA VAL A 38 -6.45 3.30 9.07
C VAL A 38 -6.00 4.74 9.30
N TRP A 39 -4.72 4.95 9.60
CA TRP A 39 -4.14 6.29 9.68
C TRP A 39 -3.72 6.74 8.29
N CYS A 40 -4.15 7.92 7.87
CA CYS A 40 -3.80 8.45 6.58
C CYS A 40 -2.66 9.45 6.71
N ILE A 41 -1.62 9.25 5.91
CA ILE A 41 -0.43 10.08 5.82
C ILE A 41 -0.38 10.66 4.41
N LYS A 42 -0.77 11.93 4.28
CA LYS A 42 -0.67 12.64 3.00
C LYS A 42 0.74 13.18 2.81
N LEU A 43 1.40 12.79 1.72
CA LEU A 43 2.72 13.29 1.36
C LEU A 43 2.57 14.59 0.56
N ARG A 44 2.66 15.72 1.25
CA ARG A 44 2.69 17.02 0.56
C ARG A 44 4.12 17.52 0.45
N CYS A 45 4.66 17.56 -0.76
CA CYS A 45 5.84 18.36 -1.02
C CYS A 45 5.39 19.82 -1.18
N ARG A 46 5.73 20.69 -0.22
CA ARG A 46 5.68 22.13 -0.50
C ARG A 46 6.65 22.37 -1.65
N THR A 47 6.13 22.71 -2.83
CA THR A 47 6.92 23.42 -3.81
C THR A 47 7.50 24.63 -3.10
N SER A 48 8.83 24.68 -3.00
CA SER A 48 9.51 25.94 -2.71
C SER A 48 8.89 27.01 -3.62
N PRO A 49 8.52 28.20 -3.12
CA PRO A 49 7.93 29.24 -3.97
C PRO A 49 8.78 29.35 -5.22
N ARG A 50 8.17 29.22 -6.42
CA ARG A 50 8.84 29.12 -7.74
C ARG A 50 10.18 29.85 -7.71
N ILE A 51 11.24 29.12 -7.37
CA ILE A 51 12.57 29.56 -7.73
C ILE A 51 12.57 29.18 -9.19
N THR A 52 12.35 30.17 -10.05
CA THR A 52 12.74 30.09 -11.46
C THR A 52 14.03 29.30 -11.52
N GLN A 53 14.16 28.38 -12.47
CA GLN A 53 15.42 27.69 -12.75
C GLN A 53 16.51 28.68 -13.21
N GLN A 54 16.73 29.80 -12.50
CA GLN A 54 18.05 30.35 -12.38
C GLN A 54 18.90 29.23 -11.83
N GLN A 55 19.60 28.59 -12.77
CA GLN A 55 20.73 27.71 -12.55
C GLN A 55 21.43 28.18 -11.28
N PHE A 56 21.22 27.48 -10.17
CA PHE A 56 22.12 27.59 -9.04
C PHE A 56 23.44 27.07 -9.56
N LYS A 57 24.27 27.97 -10.09
CA LYS A 57 25.70 27.74 -10.21
C LYS A 57 26.12 27.35 -8.80
N THR A 58 26.42 26.08 -8.60
CA THR A 58 26.97 25.59 -7.34
C THR A 58 28.21 26.42 -7.07
N LYS A 59 28.15 27.34 -6.09
CA LYS A 59 29.38 27.90 -5.53
C LYS A 59 30.25 26.71 -5.15
N ALA A 60 31.49 26.70 -5.62
CA ALA A 60 32.46 25.66 -5.31
C ALA A 60 32.45 25.39 -3.80
N GLY A 61 32.20 24.15 -3.40
CA GLY A 61 32.17 23.71 -2.00
C GLY A 61 30.78 23.53 -1.35
N ARG A 62 29.65 23.76 -2.04
CA ARG A 62 28.33 23.33 -1.51
C ARG A 62 27.92 21.94 -2.01
N PRO A 63 27.38 21.05 -1.14
CA PRO A 63 26.82 19.78 -1.57
C PRO A 63 25.73 19.99 -2.63
N ARG A 64 25.70 19.11 -3.64
CA ARG A 64 24.63 19.11 -4.64
C ARG A 64 23.30 18.78 -3.94
N PRO A 65 22.19 19.49 -4.22
CA PRO A 65 20.90 19.13 -3.66
C PRO A 65 20.49 17.72 -4.10
N PRO A 66 19.68 17.01 -3.29
CA PRO A 66 19.19 15.69 -3.66
C PRO A 66 18.37 15.76 -4.96
N SER A 67 18.40 14.66 -5.74
CA SER A 67 17.55 14.54 -6.92
C SER A 67 16.06 14.49 -6.52
N VAL A 68 15.16 14.66 -7.51
CA VAL A 68 13.72 14.50 -7.29
C VAL A 68 13.40 13.10 -6.78
N SER A 69 14.00 12.06 -7.39
CA SER A 69 13.84 10.66 -6.97
C SER A 69 14.30 10.45 -5.52
N GLN A 70 15.47 10.98 -5.13
CA GLN A 70 15.96 10.90 -3.75
C GLN A 70 15.03 11.62 -2.77
N SER A 71 14.50 12.78 -3.16
CA SER A 71 13.57 13.56 -2.34
C SER A 71 12.23 12.81 -2.15
N ARG A 72 11.69 12.22 -3.22
CA ARG A 72 10.48 11.38 -3.15
C ARG A 72 10.71 10.17 -2.27
N ARG A 73 11.82 9.44 -2.49
CA ARG A 73 12.19 8.29 -1.65
C ARG A 73 12.20 8.66 -0.18
N ARG A 74 12.90 9.73 0.18
CA ARG A 74 12.97 10.17 1.58
C ARG A 74 11.60 10.47 2.17
N ALA A 75 10.69 11.10 1.41
CA ALA A 75 9.34 11.38 1.89
C ALA A 75 8.56 10.09 2.22
N HIS A 76 8.57 9.11 1.32
CA HIS A 76 7.91 7.82 1.52
C HIS A 76 8.54 7.02 2.68
N ILE A 77 9.87 6.93 2.75
CA ILE A 77 10.54 6.21 3.85
C ILE A 77 10.24 6.86 5.20
N ASN A 78 10.14 8.19 5.27
CA ASN A 78 9.76 8.87 6.51
C ASN A 78 8.30 8.57 6.90
N ALA A 79 7.36 8.53 5.95
CA ALA A 79 5.98 8.13 6.24
C ALA A 79 5.88 6.67 6.72
N ILE A 80 6.64 5.76 6.12
CA ILE A 80 6.73 4.36 6.60
C ILE A 80 7.33 4.32 8.00
N ARG A 81 8.39 5.08 8.26
CA ARG A 81 9.01 5.21 9.58
C ARG A 81 8.04 5.71 10.64
N THR A 82 7.24 6.72 10.32
CA THR A 82 6.18 7.25 11.19
C THR A 82 5.20 6.16 11.64
N THR A 83 4.88 5.20 10.77
CA THR A 83 4.00 4.06 11.11
C THR A 83 4.56 3.27 12.30
N VAL A 84 5.88 3.06 12.33
CA VAL A 84 6.56 2.35 13.42
C VAL A 84 6.77 3.24 14.64
N GLU A 85 7.20 4.49 14.45
CA GLU A 85 7.51 5.40 15.56
C GLU A 85 6.28 5.76 16.41
N HIS A 86 5.10 5.76 15.80
CA HIS A 86 3.83 6.03 16.48
C HIS A 86 3.03 4.77 16.82
N ASP A 87 3.62 3.58 16.63
CA ASP A 87 2.97 2.29 16.89
C ASP A 87 1.58 2.16 16.19
N LEU A 88 1.51 2.64 14.95
CA LEU A 88 0.27 2.58 14.16
C LEU A 88 0.10 1.15 13.63
N PRO A 89 -1.10 0.54 13.73
CA PRO A 89 -1.34 -0.80 13.21
C PRO A 89 -1.15 -0.87 11.69
N SER A 90 -1.49 0.21 11.00
CA SER A 90 -1.22 0.44 9.59
C SER A 90 -1.31 1.93 9.24
N ALA A 91 -0.75 2.30 8.08
CA ALA A 91 -0.91 3.63 7.50
C ALA A 91 -1.21 3.58 6.01
N LEU A 92 -2.11 4.43 5.53
CA LEU A 92 -2.38 4.71 4.11
C LEU A 92 -1.53 5.92 3.68
N ILE A 93 -0.63 5.71 2.73
CA ILE A 93 0.28 6.72 2.19
C ILE A 93 -0.19 7.08 0.77
N LEU A 94 -0.40 8.37 0.53
CA LEU A 94 -0.92 8.91 -0.73
C LEU A 94 -0.03 10.04 -1.24
N GLU A 95 0.26 10.05 -2.54
CA GLU A 95 0.71 11.25 -3.26
C GLU A 95 -0.40 12.34 -3.19
N ASP A 96 -0.03 13.61 -3.32
CA ASP A 96 -0.95 14.71 -2.98
C ASP A 96 -1.95 15.10 -4.07
N ASP A 97 -1.72 14.63 -5.29
CA ASP A 97 -2.41 14.92 -6.55
C ASP A 97 -3.31 13.79 -7.04
N LEU A 98 -3.78 12.93 -6.12
CA LEU A 98 -4.63 11.80 -6.47
C LEU A 98 -6.12 12.10 -6.32
N ASP A 99 -6.88 11.56 -7.26
CA ASP A 99 -8.33 11.45 -7.23
C ASP A 99 -8.76 10.05 -6.79
N TRP A 100 -9.99 9.94 -6.29
CA TRP A 100 -10.61 8.67 -5.92
C TRP A 100 -12.12 8.72 -6.16
N ALA A 101 -12.73 7.56 -6.38
CA ALA A 101 -14.16 7.46 -6.61
C ALA A 101 -14.96 7.80 -5.34
N VAL A 102 -16.15 8.39 -5.53
CA VAL A 102 -17.10 8.68 -4.43
C VAL A 102 -17.49 7.41 -3.65
N ARG A 103 -17.41 6.25 -4.32
CA ARG A 103 -17.72 4.92 -3.80
C ARG A 103 -16.53 4.21 -3.14
N LEU A 104 -15.43 4.93 -2.87
CA LEU A 104 -14.19 4.37 -2.30
C LEU A 104 -14.45 3.51 -1.06
N ARG A 105 -15.40 3.88 -0.20
CA ARG A 105 -15.74 3.08 1.00
C ARG A 105 -16.23 1.68 0.63
N GLU A 106 -17.11 1.55 -0.36
CA GLU A 106 -17.62 0.26 -0.83
C GLU A 106 -16.50 -0.53 -1.48
N GLN A 107 -15.70 0.13 -2.33
CA GLN A 107 -14.56 -0.51 -3.01
C GLN A 107 -13.52 -1.03 -2.00
N MET A 108 -13.24 -0.29 -0.93
CA MET A 108 -12.32 -0.71 0.13
C MET A 108 -12.86 -1.87 0.98
N LEU A 109 -14.17 -1.99 1.16
CA LEU A 109 -14.79 -3.15 1.79
C LEU A 109 -14.65 -4.39 0.90
N THR A 110 -14.94 -4.24 -0.39
CA THR A 110 -14.75 -5.29 -1.39
C THR A 110 -13.29 -5.74 -1.44
N PHE A 111 -12.36 -4.77 -1.47
CA PHE A 111 -10.93 -5.02 -1.41
C PHE A 111 -10.54 -5.80 -0.15
N ALA A 112 -11.00 -5.38 1.04
CA ALA A 112 -10.73 -6.08 2.31
C ALA A 112 -11.17 -7.54 2.30
N LEU A 113 -12.39 -7.82 1.80
CA LEU A 113 -12.89 -9.18 1.70
C LEU A 113 -12.08 -10.03 0.70
N SER A 114 -11.65 -9.44 -0.41
CA SER A 114 -10.78 -10.11 -1.38
C SER A 114 -9.38 -10.37 -0.82
N THR A 115 -8.78 -9.41 -0.10
CA THR A 115 -7.49 -9.60 0.57
C THR A 115 -7.55 -10.76 1.56
N ARG A 116 -8.63 -10.85 2.34
CA ARG A 116 -8.86 -11.97 3.25
C ARG A 116 -8.97 -13.29 2.51
N THR A 117 -9.73 -13.36 1.42
CA THR A 117 -9.83 -14.59 0.61
C THR A 117 -8.47 -15.08 0.12
N LEU A 118 -7.57 -14.17 -0.24
CA LEU A 118 -6.23 -14.51 -0.75
C LEU A 118 -5.21 -14.84 0.35
N THR A 119 -5.39 -14.33 1.57
CA THR A 119 -4.33 -14.36 2.60
C THR A 119 -4.73 -14.95 3.95
N GLN A 120 -6.01 -15.23 4.18
CA GLN A 120 -6.50 -15.80 5.43
C GLN A 120 -6.79 -17.30 5.30
N PRO A 121 -6.55 -18.09 6.35
CA PRO A 121 -6.98 -19.48 6.38
C PRO A 121 -8.49 -19.60 6.24
N LEU A 122 -8.93 -20.70 5.64
CA LEU A 122 -10.33 -21.07 5.51
C LEU A 122 -10.91 -21.44 6.88
N ALA A 123 -12.17 -21.10 7.12
CA ALA A 123 -12.88 -21.44 8.36
C ALA A 123 -13.38 -22.89 8.35
N ILE A 124 -12.47 -23.85 8.15
CA ILE A 124 -12.79 -25.28 8.12
C ILE A 124 -12.73 -25.85 9.54
N LYS A 125 -13.80 -26.53 9.96
CA LYS A 125 -13.83 -27.19 11.27
C LYS A 125 -12.82 -28.34 11.27
N LYS A 126 -11.88 -28.32 12.22
CA LYS A 126 -10.83 -29.34 12.43
C LYS A 126 -9.76 -29.40 11.33
N ASP A 127 -9.36 -28.25 10.80
CA ASP A 127 -8.18 -28.15 9.94
C ASP A 127 -6.94 -27.81 10.79
N PRO A 128 -5.98 -28.73 10.97
CA PRO A 128 -4.77 -28.47 11.74
C PRO A 128 -3.67 -27.77 10.93
N GLU A 129 -3.75 -27.73 9.60
CA GLU A 129 -2.65 -27.26 8.72
C GLU A 129 -2.91 -25.88 8.09
N ASN A 130 -4.04 -25.24 8.40
CA ASN A 130 -4.48 -23.98 7.80
C ASN A 130 -4.52 -24.05 6.26
N THR A 131 -5.66 -24.46 5.71
CA THR A 131 -5.92 -24.46 4.27
C THR A 131 -6.26 -23.05 3.79
N TYR A 132 -5.80 -22.68 2.59
CA TYR A 132 -6.07 -21.39 1.95
C TYR A 132 -6.86 -21.55 0.66
N ALA A 133 -7.60 -20.51 0.26
CA ALA A 133 -8.32 -20.52 -1.01
C ALA A 133 -7.36 -20.45 -2.21
N ASP A 134 -6.28 -19.67 -2.08
CA ASP A 134 -5.16 -19.71 -3.01
C ASP A 134 -4.24 -20.88 -2.65
N SER A 135 -4.22 -21.91 -3.51
CA SER A 135 -3.37 -23.09 -3.31
C SER A 135 -1.86 -22.81 -3.35
N SER A 136 -1.45 -21.62 -3.78
CA SER A 136 -0.06 -21.17 -3.86
C SER A 136 0.30 -20.14 -2.78
N PHE A 137 -0.55 -20.01 -1.76
CA PHE A 137 -0.31 -19.20 -0.57
C PHE A 137 -0.34 -20.09 0.68
N PRO A 138 0.53 -19.86 1.69
CA PRO A 138 1.55 -18.81 1.78
C PRO A 138 2.83 -19.11 1.01
N ASP A 139 3.05 -20.38 0.65
CA ASP A 139 4.23 -20.83 -0.07
C ASP A 139 3.92 -20.96 -1.57
N SER A 140 4.53 -20.10 -2.40
CA SER A 140 4.31 -20.11 -3.85
C SER A 140 4.83 -21.37 -4.55
N SER A 141 5.71 -22.14 -3.90
CA SER A 141 6.23 -23.40 -4.42
C SER A 141 5.26 -24.58 -4.27
N SER A 142 4.26 -24.44 -3.39
CA SER A 142 3.26 -25.50 -3.11
C SER A 142 2.35 -25.79 -4.30
N SER A 143 2.12 -24.82 -5.18
CA SER A 143 1.27 -24.97 -6.36
C SER A 143 1.67 -23.98 -7.46
N ASN A 144 1.74 -24.47 -8.71
CA ASN A 144 1.89 -23.62 -9.89
C ASN A 144 0.55 -23.20 -10.51
N LYS A 145 -0.58 -23.58 -9.90
CA LYS A 145 -1.91 -23.32 -10.45
C LYS A 145 -2.35 -21.88 -10.14
N VAL A 146 -2.79 -21.17 -11.17
CA VAL A 146 -3.56 -19.91 -11.00
C VAL A 146 -4.94 -20.27 -10.49
N THR A 147 -5.33 -19.71 -9.35
CA THR A 147 -6.63 -19.98 -8.72
C THR A 147 -7.53 -18.76 -8.85
N GLU A 148 -8.54 -18.87 -9.69
CA GLU A 148 -9.55 -17.82 -9.87
C GLU A 148 -10.76 -18.10 -9.00
N ILE A 149 -11.15 -17.09 -8.21
CA ILE A 149 -12.24 -17.17 -7.24
C ILE A 149 -13.23 -16.06 -7.59
N LEU A 150 -14.45 -16.41 -7.97
CA LEU A 150 -15.49 -15.42 -8.18
C LEU A 150 -15.82 -14.73 -6.85
N TYR A 151 -16.00 -13.41 -6.89
CA TYR A 151 -16.27 -12.61 -5.70
C TYR A 151 -17.48 -13.16 -4.95
N ASP A 152 -18.60 -13.41 -5.63
CA ASP A 152 -19.82 -13.86 -4.94
C ASP A 152 -19.71 -15.28 -4.36
N ASP A 153 -18.77 -16.09 -4.86
CA ASP A 153 -18.54 -17.48 -4.44
C ASP A 153 -17.33 -17.62 -3.48
N ARG A 154 -16.86 -16.52 -2.89
CA ARG A 154 -15.72 -16.55 -1.97
C ARG A 154 -15.97 -17.51 -0.80
N PRO A 155 -14.98 -18.37 -0.45
CA PRO A 155 -15.11 -19.24 0.70
C PRO A 155 -15.05 -18.43 2.00
N THR A 156 -15.65 -18.96 3.06
CA THR A 156 -15.57 -18.34 4.39
C THR A 156 -14.18 -18.51 4.97
N THR A 157 -13.56 -17.40 5.35
CA THR A 157 -12.25 -17.37 6.03
C THR A 157 -12.40 -17.17 7.52
N ILE A 158 -11.36 -17.54 8.28
CA ILE A 158 -11.24 -17.15 9.68
C ILE A 158 -11.36 -15.61 9.77
N GLN A 159 -12.03 -15.13 10.81
CA GLN A 159 -12.16 -13.68 11.02
C GLN A 159 -10.80 -13.11 11.41
N PRO A 160 -10.33 -12.04 10.75
CA PRO A 160 -9.04 -11.46 11.06
C PRO A 160 -9.07 -10.82 12.44
N SER A 161 -7.92 -10.86 13.10
CA SER A 161 -7.73 -10.36 14.46
C SER A 161 -7.09 -8.97 14.52
N ASN A 162 -6.29 -8.61 13.51
CA ASN A 162 -5.47 -7.39 13.51
C ASN A 162 -6.02 -6.31 12.58
N SER A 163 -6.55 -6.69 11.42
CA SER A 163 -7.00 -5.73 10.41
C SER A 163 -8.16 -6.27 9.59
N ALA A 164 -9.09 -5.39 9.20
CA ALA A 164 -10.21 -5.75 8.33
C ALA A 164 -9.75 -6.36 6.99
N TYR A 165 -8.52 -6.05 6.56
CA TYR A 165 -7.90 -6.55 5.33
C TYR A 165 -7.19 -7.91 5.51
N GLY A 166 -7.16 -8.49 6.71
CA GLY A 166 -6.43 -9.72 7.00
C GLY A 166 -5.23 -9.49 7.93
N ASP A 167 -4.65 -10.57 8.42
CA ASP A 167 -3.61 -10.53 9.46
C ASP A 167 -2.18 -10.56 8.89
N ASP A 168 -2.01 -11.04 7.66
CA ASP A 168 -0.68 -11.34 7.09
C ASP A 168 -0.30 -10.50 5.87
N TRP A 169 -1.00 -9.40 5.58
CA TRP A 169 -0.58 -8.47 4.52
C TRP A 169 0.52 -7.51 5.00
N ASP A 170 1.42 -7.12 4.10
CA ASP A 170 2.50 -6.14 4.34
C ASP A 170 2.23 -4.83 3.61
N ILE A 171 1.84 -4.89 2.34
CA ILE A 171 1.46 -3.74 1.51
C ILE A 171 0.13 -4.00 0.81
N LEU A 172 -0.77 -3.01 0.84
CA LEU A 172 -1.94 -2.95 -0.03
C LEU A 172 -1.66 -1.88 -1.09
N TRP A 173 -1.45 -2.28 -2.33
CA TRP A 173 -1.13 -1.38 -3.44
C TRP A 173 -2.42 -0.89 -4.09
N LEU A 174 -2.84 0.33 -3.77
CA LEU A 174 -4.18 0.85 -4.09
C LEU A 174 -4.18 1.82 -5.27
N GLY A 175 -3.01 2.38 -5.60
CA GLY A 175 -2.77 3.29 -6.71
C GLY A 175 -1.45 2.98 -7.39
N HIS A 176 -1.50 2.66 -8.68
CA HIS A 176 -0.37 2.28 -9.53
C HIS A 176 -0.58 2.84 -10.94
N CYS A 177 0.50 2.96 -11.70
CA CYS A 177 0.46 3.30 -13.12
C CYS A 177 0.28 2.03 -13.97
N GLU A 178 0.99 0.97 -13.58
CA GLU A 178 0.97 -0.33 -14.23
C GLU A 178 1.02 -1.42 -13.16
N MET A 179 0.37 -2.54 -13.47
CA MET A 179 0.32 -3.71 -12.62
C MET A 179 0.03 -4.95 -13.47
N GLN A 180 0.69 -6.06 -13.16
CA GLN A 180 0.40 -7.35 -13.75
C GLN A 180 -0.18 -8.30 -12.71
N ALA A 181 -0.96 -9.29 -13.16
CA ALA A 181 -1.36 -10.42 -12.35
C ALA A 181 -0.30 -11.53 -12.41
N PRO A 182 0.07 -12.17 -11.30
CA PRO A 182 0.93 -13.36 -11.29
C PRO A 182 0.33 -14.47 -12.12
N THR A 183 1.15 -15.16 -12.94
CA THR A 183 0.74 -16.23 -13.84
C THR A 183 1.45 -17.54 -13.48
N GLN A 184 1.25 -18.60 -14.26
CA GLN A 184 2.02 -19.85 -14.10
C GLN A 184 3.53 -19.65 -14.34
N ASN A 185 3.92 -18.56 -14.99
CA ASN A 185 5.32 -18.22 -15.30
C ASN A 185 5.96 -17.34 -14.21
N THR A 186 5.26 -17.06 -13.11
CA THR A 186 5.79 -16.30 -11.96
C THR A 186 5.92 -17.22 -10.73
N PRO A 187 6.91 -18.14 -10.68
CA PRO A 187 6.99 -19.18 -9.66
C PRO A 187 7.23 -18.65 -8.24
N ALA A 188 7.83 -17.47 -8.10
CA ALA A 188 8.09 -16.83 -6.81
C ALA A 188 6.84 -16.18 -6.17
N LEU A 189 5.71 -16.15 -6.90
CA LEU A 189 4.50 -15.44 -6.50
C LEU A 189 3.35 -16.40 -6.26
N SER A 190 2.55 -16.06 -5.26
CA SER A 190 1.21 -16.62 -5.05
C SER A 190 0.29 -16.10 -6.16
N LYS A 191 -0.58 -16.96 -6.67
CA LYS A 191 -1.25 -16.85 -7.97
C LYS A 191 -2.78 -16.83 -7.85
N GLY A 192 -3.30 -16.68 -6.65
CA GLY A 192 -4.71 -16.49 -6.39
C GLY A 192 -5.20 -15.15 -6.91
N ARG A 193 -6.41 -15.15 -7.48
CA ARG A 193 -7.11 -13.95 -7.96
C ARG A 193 -8.57 -14.02 -7.55
N VAL A 194 -9.10 -12.92 -7.03
CA VAL A 194 -10.55 -12.74 -6.81
C VAL A 194 -11.10 -11.89 -7.94
N ILE A 195 -12.15 -12.36 -8.60
CA ILE A 195 -12.77 -11.71 -9.76
C ILE A 195 -14.14 -11.17 -9.37
N LEU A 196 -14.31 -9.85 -9.45
CA LEU A 196 -15.60 -9.19 -9.35
C LEU A 196 -16.08 -8.80 -10.74
N ALA A 197 -17.06 -9.53 -11.25
CA ALA A 197 -17.74 -9.20 -12.50
C ALA A 197 -18.75 -8.06 -12.30
N ALA A 198 -19.01 -7.29 -13.37
CA ALA A 198 -20.02 -6.24 -13.41
C ALA A 198 -19.90 -5.19 -12.28
N ASP A 199 -18.69 -4.77 -11.95
CA ASP A 199 -18.44 -3.69 -11.00
C ASP A 199 -18.84 -2.33 -11.63
N PRO A 200 -19.92 -1.67 -11.16
CA PRO A 200 -20.38 -0.43 -11.75
C PRO A 200 -19.42 0.76 -11.51
N SER A 201 -18.38 0.57 -10.69
CA SER A 201 -17.32 1.56 -10.48
C SER A 201 -16.17 1.45 -11.49
N VAL A 202 -16.13 0.38 -12.29
CA VAL A 202 -15.16 0.20 -13.37
C VAL A 202 -15.76 0.78 -14.65
N THR A 203 -15.01 1.66 -15.32
CA THR A 203 -15.46 2.24 -16.59
C THR A 203 -15.27 1.22 -17.73
N LEU A 204 -15.96 1.43 -18.86
CA LEU A 204 -15.84 0.51 -20.00
C LEU A 204 -14.46 0.57 -20.66
N ASP A 205 -13.74 1.68 -20.50
CA ASP A 205 -12.39 1.88 -21.05
C ASP A 205 -11.30 1.27 -20.16
N ASP A 206 -11.63 0.94 -18.91
CA ASP A 206 -10.72 0.29 -17.96
C ASP A 206 -10.65 -1.23 -18.24
N THR A 207 -10.00 -1.62 -19.34
CA THR A 207 -9.77 -3.03 -19.64
C THR A 207 -8.64 -3.57 -18.76
N VAL A 208 -8.98 -4.56 -17.93
CA VAL A 208 -8.00 -5.33 -17.17
C VAL A 208 -7.57 -6.52 -18.03
N GLU A 209 -6.27 -6.73 -18.20
CA GLU A 209 -5.75 -7.94 -18.83
C GLU A 209 -5.53 -9.05 -17.80
N VAL A 210 -6.03 -10.23 -18.09
CA VAL A 210 -5.89 -11.45 -17.29
C VAL A 210 -5.25 -12.50 -18.18
N ASP A 211 -4.01 -12.90 -17.86
CA ASP A 211 -3.22 -13.85 -18.68
C ASP A 211 -3.08 -13.45 -20.16
N GLY A 212 -3.02 -12.15 -20.45
CA GLY A 212 -2.87 -11.61 -21.81
C GLY A 212 -4.19 -11.47 -22.59
N GLU A 213 -5.32 -11.79 -21.95
CA GLU A 213 -6.66 -11.61 -22.53
C GLU A 213 -7.41 -10.49 -21.79
N PRO A 214 -8.13 -9.60 -22.50
CA PRO A 214 -8.95 -8.60 -21.84
C PRO A 214 -10.09 -9.28 -21.07
N ALA A 215 -10.21 -8.93 -19.79
CA ALA A 215 -11.33 -9.33 -18.95
C ALA A 215 -12.65 -8.79 -19.52
N GLN A 216 -13.76 -9.40 -19.08
CA GLN A 216 -15.09 -8.94 -19.45
C GLN A 216 -15.30 -7.47 -19.04
N ASN A 217 -16.17 -6.76 -19.74
CA ASN A 217 -16.50 -5.36 -19.42
C ASN A 217 -16.86 -5.19 -17.95
N GLN A 218 -16.33 -4.12 -17.34
CA GLN A 218 -16.58 -3.77 -15.94
C GLN A 218 -16.10 -4.83 -14.94
N THR A 219 -15.02 -5.54 -15.25
CA THR A 219 -14.42 -6.50 -14.31
C THR A 219 -13.36 -5.82 -13.45
N ARG A 220 -13.39 -6.11 -12.14
CA ARG A 220 -12.32 -5.79 -11.22
C ARG A 220 -11.68 -7.07 -10.71
N ILE A 221 -10.36 -7.11 -10.71
CA ILE A 221 -9.60 -8.22 -10.13
C ILE A 221 -8.83 -7.76 -8.89
N TYR A 222 -8.61 -8.71 -7.99
CA TYR A 222 -7.77 -8.56 -6.80
C TYR A 222 -6.78 -9.71 -6.77
N HIS A 223 -5.49 -9.43 -6.57
CA HIS A 223 -4.46 -10.45 -6.66
C HIS A 223 -3.20 -10.04 -5.93
N HIS A 224 -2.24 -10.96 -5.82
CA HIS A 224 -0.89 -10.65 -5.37
C HIS A 224 -0.19 -9.73 -6.38
N VAL A 225 0.60 -8.78 -5.88
CA VAL A 225 1.34 -7.82 -6.71
C VAL A 225 2.38 -8.53 -7.59
N HIS A 226 2.42 -8.18 -8.88
CA HIS A 226 3.49 -8.56 -9.81
C HIS A 226 3.83 -7.36 -10.70
N ASP A 227 5.13 -7.08 -10.82
CA ASP A 227 5.67 -6.03 -11.69
C ASP A 227 5.05 -4.63 -11.49
N PRO A 228 4.75 -4.16 -10.25
CA PRO A 228 4.10 -2.88 -10.03
C PRO A 228 4.95 -1.70 -10.54
N ALA A 229 4.27 -0.67 -11.04
CA ALA A 229 4.87 0.64 -11.34
C ALA A 229 4.12 1.76 -10.62
N CYS A 230 4.87 2.76 -10.15
CA CYS A 230 4.40 3.91 -9.36
C CYS A 230 3.81 3.55 -7.99
N THR A 231 4.21 4.33 -6.97
CA THR A 231 3.71 4.23 -5.58
C THR A 231 2.71 5.34 -5.28
N LEU A 232 1.70 5.51 -6.15
CA LEU A 232 0.71 6.59 -6.03
C LEU A 232 0.00 6.51 -4.67
N ALA A 233 -0.62 5.37 -4.38
CA ALA A 233 -1.32 5.11 -3.14
C ALA A 233 -1.06 3.69 -2.65
N TYR A 234 -0.67 3.55 -1.39
CA TYR A 234 -0.54 2.22 -0.77
C TYR A 234 -0.74 2.29 0.74
N ALA A 235 -1.31 1.23 1.30
CA ALA A 235 -1.26 1.02 2.74
C ALA A 235 -0.09 0.13 3.12
N VAL A 236 0.50 0.36 4.29
CA VAL A 236 1.55 -0.47 4.87
C VAL A 236 1.12 -0.91 6.27
N SER A 237 1.24 -2.20 6.58
CA SER A 237 0.98 -2.70 7.94
C SER A 237 2.17 -2.38 8.85
N GLN A 238 1.99 -2.38 10.17
CA GLN A 238 3.11 -2.16 11.09
C GLN A 238 4.24 -3.19 10.86
N ARG A 239 3.87 -4.46 10.64
CA ARG A 239 4.79 -5.56 10.31
C ARG A 239 5.54 -5.26 9.01
N GLY A 240 4.82 -4.89 7.95
CA GLY A 240 5.39 -4.52 6.67
C GLY A 240 6.34 -3.33 6.77
N ALA A 241 5.96 -2.28 7.52
CA ALA A 241 6.78 -1.10 7.73
C ALA A 241 8.12 -1.43 8.37
N ARG A 242 8.13 -2.31 9.39
CA ARG A 242 9.38 -2.77 10.04
C ARG A 242 10.26 -3.55 9.07
N ARG A 243 9.69 -4.46 8.29
CA ARG A 243 10.42 -5.26 7.29
C ARG A 243 11.02 -4.37 6.19
N ILE A 244 10.26 -3.40 5.70
CA ILE A 244 10.73 -2.42 4.72
C ILE A 244 11.89 -1.62 5.30
N LEU A 245 11.74 -1.04 6.49
CA LEU A 245 12.80 -0.23 7.12
C LEU A 245 14.10 -1.01 7.33
N TYR A 246 13.99 -2.29 7.72
CA TYR A 246 15.15 -3.19 7.84
C TYR A 246 15.85 -3.44 6.49
N LYS A 247 15.08 -3.60 5.41
CA LYS A 247 15.65 -3.85 4.07
C LYS A 247 16.24 -2.58 3.46
N VAL A 248 15.57 -1.43 3.59
CA VAL A 248 16.07 -0.17 3.01
C VAL A 248 17.30 0.36 3.75
N SER A 249 17.49 0.02 5.03
CA SER A 249 18.72 0.40 5.76
C SER A 249 19.97 -0.33 5.25
N GLN A 250 19.80 -1.38 4.45
CA GLN A 250 20.88 -2.16 3.84
C GLN A 250 21.11 -1.78 2.36
N ARG A 251 20.32 -0.84 1.82
CA ARG A 251 20.36 -0.45 0.41
C ARG A 251 20.98 0.92 0.20
N ASN A 252 21.43 1.18 -1.03
CA ASN A 252 21.88 2.50 -1.43
C ASN A 252 20.71 3.50 -1.43
N GLU A 253 20.97 4.73 -0.98
CA GLU A 253 19.96 5.80 -0.92
C GLU A 253 19.53 6.32 -2.31
N THR A 254 20.10 5.80 -3.39
CA THR A 254 19.92 6.30 -4.77
C THR A 254 18.80 5.63 -5.55
N GLU A 255 18.32 4.46 -5.13
CA GLU A 255 17.25 3.72 -5.82
C GLU A 255 15.90 4.45 -5.69
N ALA A 256 15.07 4.40 -6.73
CA ALA A 256 13.71 4.94 -6.62
C ALA A 256 12.90 4.12 -5.60
N VAL A 257 11.94 4.73 -4.91
CA VAL A 257 11.19 4.04 -3.85
C VAL A 257 10.27 2.95 -4.40
N ASP A 258 9.72 3.20 -5.58
CA ASP A 258 8.94 2.28 -6.40
C ASP A 258 9.74 1.02 -6.74
N ASP A 259 10.98 1.15 -7.24
CA ASP A 259 11.85 0.01 -7.53
C ASP A 259 12.14 -0.82 -6.27
N VAL A 260 12.32 -0.16 -5.14
CA VAL A 260 12.58 -0.83 -3.86
C VAL A 260 11.36 -1.57 -3.35
N LEU A 261 10.18 -0.94 -3.34
CA LEU A 261 8.96 -1.62 -2.88
C LEU A 261 8.54 -2.73 -3.84
N LYS A 262 8.73 -2.54 -5.15
CA LYS A 262 8.57 -3.56 -6.18
C LYS A 262 9.39 -4.80 -5.85
N ALA A 263 10.71 -4.67 -5.75
CA ALA A 263 11.63 -5.78 -5.46
C ALA A 263 11.26 -6.53 -4.17
N LEU A 264 10.78 -5.82 -3.14
CA LEU A 264 10.35 -6.45 -1.89
C LEU A 264 9.02 -7.23 -2.01
N CYS A 265 8.12 -6.80 -2.90
CA CYS A 265 6.82 -7.41 -3.11
C CYS A 265 6.85 -8.59 -4.08
N ASP A 266 7.56 -8.46 -5.20
CA ASP A 266 7.53 -9.45 -6.28
C ASP A 266 8.83 -10.27 -6.43
N GLY A 267 9.88 -9.95 -5.65
CA GLY A 267 11.16 -10.66 -5.69
C GLY A 267 12.00 -10.37 -6.95
N THR A 268 11.66 -9.34 -7.72
CA THR A 268 12.48 -8.90 -8.86
C THR A 268 13.83 -8.34 -8.39
N GLY A 269 14.85 -8.42 -9.26
CA GLY A 269 16.19 -7.91 -8.97
C GLY A 269 17.10 -8.86 -8.17
N GLY A 270 16.76 -10.15 -8.06
CA GLY A 270 17.58 -11.16 -7.36
C GLY A 270 17.39 -11.18 -5.84
N GLU A 271 16.39 -10.47 -5.34
CA GLU A 271 16.05 -10.40 -3.93
C GLU A 271 15.03 -11.47 -3.56
N GLU A 272 15.19 -12.07 -2.39
CA GLU A 272 14.16 -12.95 -1.85
C GLU A 272 12.88 -12.14 -1.61
N ARG A 273 11.77 -12.58 -2.19
CA ARG A 273 10.44 -11.99 -1.97
C ARG A 273 10.19 -11.96 -0.46
N ASN A 274 9.94 -10.76 0.04
CA ASN A 274 9.94 -10.51 1.46
C ASN A 274 8.68 -9.81 1.95
N LEU A 275 7.66 -9.60 1.12
CA LEU A 275 6.41 -8.98 1.54
C LEU A 275 5.20 -9.67 0.91
N VAL A 276 4.12 -9.75 1.68
CA VAL A 276 2.80 -10.14 1.17
C VAL A 276 2.11 -8.86 0.68
N CYS A 277 2.13 -8.67 -0.64
CA CYS A 277 1.57 -7.49 -1.28
C CYS A 277 0.34 -7.85 -2.10
N ILE A 278 -0.77 -7.14 -1.86
CA ILE A 278 -2.06 -7.35 -2.53
C ILE A 278 -2.47 -6.06 -3.25
N THR A 279 -3.07 -6.19 -4.42
CA THR A 279 -3.49 -5.07 -5.27
C THR A 279 -4.87 -5.30 -5.87
N THR A 280 -5.37 -4.29 -6.55
CA THR A 280 -6.57 -4.33 -7.37
C THR A 280 -6.31 -3.69 -8.73
N GLN A 281 -6.95 -4.24 -9.76
CA GLN A 281 -7.02 -3.66 -11.09
C GLN A 281 -8.49 -3.57 -11.51
N PRO A 282 -8.98 -2.41 -11.95
CA PRO A 282 -8.29 -1.11 -12.01
C PRO A 282 -7.89 -0.57 -10.63
N ASN A 283 -7.05 0.47 -10.57
CA ASN A 283 -6.65 1.07 -9.30
C ASN A 283 -7.84 1.79 -8.60
N LEU A 284 -7.70 2.09 -7.30
CA LEU A 284 -8.72 2.84 -6.53
C LEU A 284 -8.36 4.32 -6.37
N PHE A 285 -7.08 4.62 -6.51
CA PHE A 285 -6.54 5.98 -6.55
C PHE A 285 -5.77 6.14 -7.85
N SER A 286 -6.11 7.18 -8.60
CA SER A 286 -5.48 7.52 -9.88
C SER A 286 -5.12 9.01 -9.90
N ARG A 287 -4.34 9.41 -10.90
CA ARG A 287 -4.20 10.82 -11.29
C ARG A 287 -5.24 11.18 -12.34
#